data_AF-A0AA39ULF4-F1
#
_entry.id   AF-A0AA39ULF4-F1
#
_cell.length_a   1.000
_cell.length_b   1.000
_cell.length_c   1.000
_cell.angle_alpha   90.00
_cell.angle_beta   90.00
_cell.angle_gamma   90.00
#
_symmetry.space_group_name_H-M   'P 1'
#
loop_
_entity.id
_entity.type
_entity.pdbx_description
1 polymer ?
#
loop_
_entity_poly.entity_id
_entity_poly.type
_entity_poly.pdbx_seq_one_letter_code
_entity_poly.pdbx_strand_id
1 'polypeptide(L)'
;DYEDKYPEDSIYEETAPTARVWRTYLDESQKSDADRVGDWRETVDVLLVFAGLFSAVVSAFAVQFSQNLQPDYNQISASLLFELVSIQQAISNGTSSDLPLSSVVNPTAIFTPATSIAWVNGLWFTSLSLSLSAALISVLVKQWLHHYMVLPSGTPRERSRIRQYRYMGLHKWQVPLIIGLLPMFMHLSLAFFFIGLVVFL
;
A
#
# COMPACT_ATOMS: atom_id res chain seq x y z
N ASP A 1 -23.64 -25.51 -28.44
CA ASP A 1 -22.78 -26.48 -29.10
C ASP A 1 -21.75 -25.76 -29.95
N TYR A 2 -20.49 -26.19 -29.94
CA TYR A 2 -19.45 -25.63 -30.83
C TYR A 2 -19.52 -26.22 -32.24
N GLU A 3 -20.22 -27.33 -32.42
CA GLU A 3 -20.54 -27.94 -33.73
C GLU A 3 -21.53 -27.08 -34.52
N ASP A 4 -22.49 -26.45 -33.86
CA ASP A 4 -23.43 -25.53 -34.50
C ASP A 4 -22.80 -24.17 -34.82
N LYS A 5 -21.82 -23.73 -34.02
CA LYS A 5 -21.23 -22.38 -34.10
C LYS A 5 -20.12 -22.28 -35.14
N TYR A 6 -19.39 -23.37 -35.39
CA TYR A 6 -18.31 -23.43 -36.37
C TYR A 6 -18.47 -24.69 -37.23
N PRO A 7 -18.67 -24.58 -38.55
CA PRO A 7 -18.81 -25.74 -39.43
C PRO A 7 -17.50 -26.55 -39.47
N GLU A 8 -17.59 -27.83 -39.84
CA GLU A 8 -16.42 -28.68 -40.04
C GLU A 8 -15.46 -28.06 -41.07
N ASP A 9 -14.16 -28.11 -40.75
CA ASP A 9 -13.12 -27.70 -41.68
C ASP A 9 -13.00 -28.75 -42.80
N SER A 10 -12.53 -28.35 -43.97
CA SER A 10 -12.31 -29.29 -45.06
C SER A 10 -11.20 -30.31 -44.69
N ILE A 11 -11.24 -31.49 -45.30
CA ILE A 11 -10.24 -32.54 -45.06
C ILE A 11 -8.85 -31.95 -45.35
N TYR A 12 -7.92 -32.08 -44.38
CA TYR A 12 -6.57 -31.50 -44.34
C TYR A 12 -6.45 -30.01 -43.92
N GLU A 13 -7.55 -29.28 -43.72
CA GLU A 13 -7.53 -27.88 -43.24
C GLU A 13 -7.75 -27.72 -41.73
N GLU A 14 -7.84 -28.83 -40.98
CA GLU A 14 -8.08 -28.82 -39.52
C GLU A 14 -7.01 -28.10 -38.69
N THR A 15 -5.82 -27.86 -39.25
CA THR A 15 -4.73 -27.09 -38.60
C THR A 15 -4.47 -25.74 -39.25
N ALA A 16 -5.26 -25.36 -40.24
CA ALA A 16 -5.15 -24.10 -40.96
C ALA A 16 -5.23 -22.89 -40.00
N PRO A 17 -4.71 -21.71 -40.39
CA PRO A 17 -4.70 -20.52 -39.54
C PRO A 17 -6.09 -20.10 -39.03
N THR A 18 -7.13 -20.47 -39.76
CA THR A 18 -8.54 -20.19 -39.48
C THR A 18 -9.35 -21.42 -39.07
N ALA A 19 -8.71 -22.55 -38.80
CA ALA A 19 -9.41 -23.79 -38.45
C ALA A 19 -10.33 -23.63 -37.23
N ARG A 20 -11.41 -24.41 -37.22
CA ARG A 20 -12.42 -24.50 -36.17
C ARG A 20 -11.80 -24.72 -34.78
N VAL A 21 -10.74 -25.51 -34.67
CA VAL A 21 -10.04 -25.75 -33.39
C VAL A 21 -9.54 -24.45 -32.75
N TRP A 22 -8.96 -23.53 -33.54
CA TRP A 22 -8.43 -22.26 -33.03
C TRP A 22 -9.56 -21.29 -32.65
N ARG A 23 -10.66 -21.30 -33.39
CA ARG A 23 -11.84 -20.48 -33.08
C ARG A 23 -12.52 -20.94 -31.79
N THR A 24 -12.70 -22.24 -31.65
CA THR A 24 -13.28 -22.87 -30.45
C THR A 24 -12.40 -22.63 -29.23
N TYR A 25 -11.09 -22.85 -29.37
CA TYR A 25 -10.12 -22.55 -28.31
C TYR A 25 -10.17 -21.09 -27.88
N LEU A 26 -10.20 -20.14 -28.82
CA LEU A 26 -10.28 -18.71 -28.51
C LEU A 26 -11.56 -18.34 -27.75
N ASP A 27 -12.70 -18.88 -28.17
CA ASP A 27 -13.99 -18.57 -27.54
C ASP A 27 -14.06 -19.09 -26.09
N GLU A 28 -13.67 -20.35 -25.87
CA GLU A 28 -13.64 -20.94 -24.53
C GLU A 28 -12.59 -20.25 -23.64
N SER A 29 -11.41 -20.01 -24.19
CA SER A 29 -10.34 -19.36 -23.45
C SER A 29 -10.64 -17.92 -23.08
N GLN A 30 -11.28 -17.15 -23.97
CA GLN A 30 -11.70 -15.78 -23.71
C GLN A 30 -12.75 -15.73 -22.60
N LYS A 31 -13.68 -16.70 -22.57
CA LYS A 31 -14.68 -16.79 -21.50
C LYS A 31 -14.03 -17.08 -20.15
N SER A 32 -13.16 -18.09 -20.08
CA SER A 32 -12.45 -18.43 -18.85
C SER A 32 -11.51 -17.31 -18.39
N ASP A 33 -10.83 -16.65 -19.32
CA ASP A 33 -9.96 -15.53 -19.00
C ASP A 33 -10.74 -14.31 -18.49
N ALA A 34 -11.88 -13.98 -19.12
CA ALA A 34 -12.71 -12.85 -18.70
C ALA A 34 -13.24 -13.03 -17.28
N ASP A 35 -13.66 -14.25 -16.95
CA ASP A 35 -14.14 -14.62 -15.61
C ASP A 35 -13.02 -14.44 -14.56
N ARG A 36 -11.87 -15.11 -14.77
CA ARG A 36 -10.73 -15.06 -13.84
C ARG A 36 -10.14 -13.66 -13.69
N VAL A 37 -10.01 -12.92 -14.79
CA VAL A 37 -9.48 -11.55 -14.77
C VAL A 37 -10.49 -10.58 -14.16
N GLY A 38 -11.79 -10.85 -14.32
CA GLY A 38 -12.88 -10.12 -13.66
C GLY A 38 -12.71 -10.17 -12.14
N ASP A 39 -12.66 -11.38 -11.57
CA ASP A 39 -12.50 -11.59 -10.12
C ASP A 39 -11.24 -10.93 -9.56
N TRP A 40 -10.12 -11.09 -10.27
CA TRP A 40 -8.85 -10.47 -9.87
C TRP A 40 -8.90 -8.96 -9.92
N ARG A 41 -9.54 -8.37 -10.94
CA ARG A 41 -9.70 -6.93 -11.04
C ARG A 41 -10.58 -6.39 -9.92
N GLU A 42 -11.70 -7.02 -9.64
CA GLU A 42 -12.59 -6.61 -8.54
C GLU A 42 -11.85 -6.63 -7.20
N THR A 43 -11.14 -7.73 -6.91
CA THR A 43 -10.34 -7.87 -5.70
C THR A 43 -9.29 -6.76 -5.57
N VAL A 44 -8.54 -6.51 -6.65
CA VAL A 44 -7.49 -5.50 -6.67
C VAL A 44 -8.06 -4.08 -6.56
N ASP A 45 -9.24 -3.83 -7.11
CA ASP A 45 -9.92 -2.52 -7.06
C ASP A 45 -10.39 -2.18 -5.66
N VAL A 46 -11.03 -3.13 -4.99
CA VAL A 46 -11.43 -2.99 -3.58
C VAL A 46 -10.20 -2.74 -2.72
N LEU A 47 -9.13 -3.52 -2.93
CA LEU A 47 -7.92 -3.40 -2.13
C LEU A 47 -7.17 -2.07 -2.37
N LEU A 48 -7.18 -1.56 -3.60
CA LEU A 48 -6.58 -0.27 -3.95
C LEU A 48 -7.31 0.89 -3.27
N VAL A 49 -8.64 0.89 -3.27
CA VAL A 49 -9.45 1.90 -2.56
C VAL A 49 -9.18 1.82 -1.07
N PHE A 50 -9.20 0.61 -0.51
CA PHE A 50 -8.91 0.38 0.90
C PHE A 50 -7.50 0.89 1.28
N ALA A 51 -6.48 0.56 0.48
CA ALA A 51 -5.11 1.01 0.67
C ALA A 51 -4.97 2.54 0.62
N GLY A 52 -5.65 3.20 -0.31
CA GLY A 52 -5.66 4.66 -0.41
C GLY A 52 -6.28 5.33 0.81
N LEU A 53 -7.47 4.89 1.21
CA LEU A 53 -8.18 5.43 2.37
C LEU A 53 -7.40 5.20 3.67
N PHE A 54 -6.90 3.98 3.87
CA PHE A 54 -6.08 3.63 5.02
C PHE A 54 -4.78 4.45 5.07
N SER A 55 -4.08 4.59 3.93
CA SER A 55 -2.86 5.40 3.87
C SER A 55 -3.13 6.86 4.23
N ALA A 56 -4.27 7.44 3.85
CA ALA A 56 -4.65 8.80 4.22
C ALA A 56 -4.85 8.94 5.74
N VAL A 57 -5.53 7.98 6.36
CA VAL A 57 -5.73 7.94 7.82
C VAL A 57 -4.38 7.82 8.54
N VAL A 58 -3.54 6.84 8.19
CA VAL A 58 -2.22 6.65 8.81
C VAL A 58 -1.33 7.87 8.60
N SER A 59 -1.39 8.51 7.43
CA SER A 59 -0.64 9.74 7.15
C SER A 59 -1.02 10.87 8.09
N ALA A 60 -2.30 11.05 8.42
CA ALA A 60 -2.74 12.07 9.36
C ALA A 60 -2.15 11.85 10.77
N PHE A 61 -2.20 10.61 11.27
CA PHE A 61 -1.58 10.24 12.55
C PHE A 61 -0.06 10.40 12.52
N ALA A 62 0.59 9.92 11.47
CA ALA A 62 2.04 10.02 11.30
C ALA A 62 2.51 11.47 11.25
N VAL A 63 1.83 12.35 10.51
CA VAL A 63 2.16 13.79 10.45
C VAL A 63 1.99 14.42 11.82
N GLN A 64 0.86 14.19 12.49
CA GLN A 64 0.59 14.79 13.80
C GLN A 64 1.61 14.34 14.84
N PHE A 65 1.94 13.05 14.88
CA PHE A 65 2.86 12.52 15.89
C PHE A 65 4.33 12.72 15.55
N SER A 66 4.68 12.90 14.27
CA SER A 66 6.04 13.28 13.88
C SER A 66 6.50 14.60 14.50
N GLN A 67 5.56 15.48 14.87
CA GLN A 67 5.85 16.72 15.59
C GLN A 67 6.44 16.45 16.97
N ASN A 68 6.12 15.32 17.62
CA ASN A 68 6.72 14.92 18.90
C ASN A 68 8.19 14.49 18.79
N LEU A 69 8.74 14.34 17.57
CA LEU A 69 10.19 14.18 17.38
C LEU A 69 10.92 15.52 17.29
N GLN A 70 10.22 16.63 17.48
CA GLN A 70 10.81 17.94 17.61
C GLN A 70 10.64 18.44 19.05
N PRO A 71 11.57 19.28 19.55
CA PRO A 71 11.39 19.93 20.84
C PRO A 71 10.13 20.79 20.83
N ASP A 72 9.29 20.66 21.86
CA ASP A 72 8.14 21.54 22.04
C ASP A 72 8.60 22.90 22.57
N TYR A 73 8.85 23.83 21.64
CA TYR A 73 9.24 25.20 21.98
C TYR A 73 8.17 25.95 22.78
N ASN A 74 6.88 25.57 22.69
CA ASN A 74 5.83 26.17 23.50
C ASN A 74 5.94 25.71 24.95
N GLN A 75 6.19 24.42 25.18
CA GLN A 75 6.42 23.91 26.53
C GLN A 75 7.73 24.47 27.13
N ILE A 76 8.80 24.53 26.34
CA ILE A 76 10.08 25.14 26.74
C ILE A 76 9.86 26.61 27.13
N SER A 77 9.23 27.41 26.28
CA SER A 77 8.96 28.82 26.59
C SER A 77 8.03 29.00 27.79
N ALA A 78 6.98 28.20 27.93
CA ALA A 78 6.10 28.23 29.10
C ALA A 78 6.84 27.90 30.40
N SER A 79 7.74 26.90 30.38
CA SER A 79 8.56 26.53 31.53
C SER A 79 9.54 27.64 31.94
N LEU A 80 10.19 28.27 30.96
CA LEU A 80 11.08 29.42 31.18
C LEU A 80 10.33 30.64 31.72
N LEU A 81 9.12 30.90 31.22
CA LEU A 81 8.26 31.97 31.73
C LEU A 81 7.80 31.70 33.16
N PHE A 82 7.42 30.46 33.48
CA PHE A 82 7.06 30.06 34.83
C PHE A 82 8.25 30.24 35.79
N GLU A 83 9.45 29.84 35.37
CA GLU A 83 10.68 30.05 36.13
C GLU A 83 10.94 31.55 36.39
N LEU A 84 10.85 32.40 35.35
CA LEU A 84 11.00 33.85 35.49
C LEU A 84 10.00 34.45 36.49
N VAL A 85 8.73 34.05 36.44
CA VAL A 85 7.69 34.52 37.38
C VAL A 85 7.99 34.04 38.80
N SER A 86 8.44 32.79 38.97
CA SER A 86 8.80 32.25 40.29
C SER A 86 9.97 33.00 40.93
N ILE A 87 10.99 33.36 40.14
CA ILE A 87 12.13 34.18 40.59
C ILE A 87 11.65 35.57 40.98
N GLN A 88 10.80 36.21 40.18
CA GLN A 88 10.24 37.53 40.49
C GLN A 88 9.45 37.53 41.81
N GLN A 89 8.64 36.49 42.06
CA GLN A 89 7.89 36.35 43.32
C GLN A 89 8.82 36.10 44.52
N ALA A 90 9.88 35.32 44.36
CA ALA A 90 10.87 35.08 45.43
C ALA A 90 11.63 36.36 45.80
N ILE A 91 12.00 37.17 44.80
CA ILE A 91 12.63 38.48 45.00
C ILE A 91 11.65 39.45 45.70
N SER A 92 10.38 39.48 45.28
CA SER A 92 9.38 40.39 45.88
C SER A 92 9.04 40.03 47.33
N ASN A 93 9.14 38.74 47.70
CA ASN A 93 8.93 38.28 49.07
C ASN A 93 10.17 38.41 49.98
N GLY A 94 11.27 38.99 49.50
CA GLY A 94 12.44 39.31 50.33
C GLY A 94 13.31 38.11 50.72
N THR A 95 13.08 36.94 50.12
CA THR A 95 13.95 35.77 50.29
C THR A 95 15.18 35.93 49.38
N SER A 96 16.36 36.00 49.98
CA SER A 96 17.65 36.03 49.26
C SER A 96 17.85 34.76 48.43
N SER A 97 18.35 34.98 47.22
CA SER A 97 18.53 34.07 46.08
C SER A 97 19.40 32.83 46.36
N ASP A 98 18.90 31.88 47.14
CA ASP A 98 19.43 30.50 47.21
C ASP A 98 18.37 29.48 46.76
N LEU A 99 17.54 29.85 45.77
CA LEU A 99 16.77 28.85 45.04
C LEU A 99 17.80 27.98 44.29
N PRO A 100 17.80 26.64 44.46
CA PRO A 100 18.61 25.81 43.59
C PRO A 100 18.14 26.11 42.18
N LEU A 101 19.01 26.73 41.38
CA LEU A 101 18.82 26.91 39.96
C LEU A 101 18.59 25.50 39.42
N SER A 102 17.33 25.06 39.35
CA SER A 102 16.98 23.81 38.69
C SER A 102 17.05 24.12 37.21
N SER A 103 18.29 24.28 36.73
CA SER A 103 18.64 24.45 35.34
C SER A 103 18.31 23.15 34.61
N VAL A 104 17.02 22.86 34.43
CA VAL A 104 16.56 21.62 33.82
C VAL A 104 16.23 21.84 32.35
N VAL A 105 16.13 23.08 31.88
CA VAL A 105 15.85 23.38 30.47
C VAL A 105 17.04 24.12 29.87
N ASN A 106 18.07 23.37 29.47
CA ASN A 106 19.12 23.92 28.61
C ASN A 106 18.58 24.00 27.17
N PRO A 107 18.29 25.20 26.62
CA PRO A 107 17.73 25.35 25.28
C PRO A 107 18.70 24.93 24.16
N THR A 108 19.96 24.61 24.51
CA THR A 108 20.99 24.12 23.58
C THR A 108 21.30 22.62 23.74
N ALA A 109 20.63 21.92 24.67
CA ALA A 109 20.80 20.48 24.82
C ALA A 109 20.30 19.76 23.55
N ILE A 110 21.05 18.75 23.12
CA ILE A 110 20.68 17.91 21.98
C ILE A 110 19.35 17.22 22.32
N PHE A 111 18.29 17.54 21.57
CA PHE A 111 17.00 16.89 21.74
C PHE A 111 17.10 15.42 21.34
N THR A 112 16.89 14.54 22.31
CA THR A 112 16.76 13.10 22.09
C THR A 112 15.32 12.70 22.39
N PRO A 113 14.51 12.38 21.36
CA PRO A 113 13.14 11.94 21.59
C PRO A 113 13.14 10.64 22.40
N ALA A 114 12.11 10.46 23.24
CA ALA A 114 11.92 9.22 23.97
C ALA A 114 11.87 8.04 22.98
N THR A 115 12.49 6.91 23.34
CA THR A 115 12.56 5.73 22.47
C THR A 115 11.18 5.25 22.05
N SER A 116 10.16 5.35 22.92
CA SER A 116 8.76 5.03 22.60
C SER A 116 8.20 5.87 21.44
N ILE A 117 8.50 7.17 21.39
CA ILE A 117 8.07 8.07 20.31
C ILE A 117 8.72 7.65 18.98
N ALA A 118 10.01 7.31 18.99
CA ALA A 118 10.68 6.81 17.80
C ALA A 118 10.09 5.48 17.30
N TRP A 119 9.77 4.55 18.21
CA TRP A 119 9.16 3.27 17.88
C TRP A 119 7.76 3.41 17.29
N VAL A 120 6.87 4.21 17.90
CA VAL A 120 5.51 4.46 17.40
C VAL A 120 5.56 5.09 16.02
N ASN A 121 6.44 6.07 15.82
CA ASN A 121 6.58 6.69 14.51
C ASN A 121 7.12 5.70 13.46
N GLY A 122 8.10 4.87 13.82
CA GLY A 122 8.57 3.79 12.96
C GLY A 122 7.46 2.81 12.58
N LEU A 123 6.60 2.42 13.52
CA LEU A 123 5.44 1.54 13.28
C LEU A 123 4.42 2.16 12.32
N TRP A 124 4.13 3.45 12.46
CA TRP A 124 3.19 4.13 11.56
C TRP A 124 3.76 4.39 10.17
N PHE A 125 5.04 4.75 10.05
CA PHE A 125 5.71 4.86 8.75
C PHE A 125 5.85 3.50 8.05
N THR A 126 6.15 2.43 8.77
CA THR A 126 6.21 1.07 8.19
C THR A 126 4.83 0.63 7.73
N SER A 127 3.79 0.85 8.54
CA SER A 127 2.38 0.65 8.14
C SER A 127 2.06 1.38 6.84
N LEU A 128 2.33 2.69 6.77
CA LEU A 128 2.09 3.53 5.60
C LEU A 128 2.88 3.06 4.36
N SER A 129 4.15 2.71 4.55
CA SER A 129 4.99 2.20 3.45
C SER A 129 4.44 0.91 2.88
N LEU A 130 3.91 0.04 3.74
CA LEU A 130 3.34 -1.24 3.33
C LEU A 130 2.01 -1.07 2.60
N SER A 131 1.13 -0.18 3.06
CA SER A 131 -0.13 0.13 2.37
C SER A 131 0.11 0.78 1.01
N LEU A 132 1.08 1.70 0.92
CA LEU A 132 1.44 2.33 -0.35
C LEU A 132 2.09 1.34 -1.32
N SER A 133 2.94 0.42 -0.81
CA SER A 133 3.50 -0.66 -1.62
C SER A 133 2.41 -1.58 -2.17
N ALA A 134 1.43 -1.95 -1.34
CA ALA A 134 0.27 -2.72 -1.79
C ALA A 134 -0.52 -1.96 -2.87
N ALA A 135 -0.75 -0.66 -2.69
CA ALA A 135 -1.41 0.17 -3.71
C ALA A 135 -0.64 0.21 -5.04
N LEU A 136 0.69 0.36 -5.00
CA LEU A 136 1.54 0.35 -6.19
C LEU A 136 1.50 -1.01 -6.91
N ILE A 137 1.59 -2.11 -6.16
CA ILE A 137 1.50 -3.47 -6.70
C ILE A 137 0.11 -3.70 -7.32
N SER A 138 -0.97 -3.26 -6.67
CA SER A 138 -2.33 -3.31 -7.21
C SER A 138 -2.42 -2.61 -8.57
N VAL A 139 -1.83 -1.41 -8.72
CA VAL A 139 -1.81 -0.69 -10.00
C VAL A 139 -1.04 -1.47 -11.08
N LEU A 140 0.14 -2.03 -10.75
CA LEU A 140 0.93 -2.83 -11.68
C LEU A 140 0.16 -4.08 -12.14
N VAL A 141 -0.49 -4.78 -11.21
CA VAL A 141 -1.34 -5.93 -11.51
C VAL A 141 -2.48 -5.52 -12.45
N LYS A 142 -3.18 -4.40 -12.19
CA LYS A 142 -4.24 -3.91 -13.11
C LYS A 142 -3.72 -3.68 -14.52
N GLN A 143 -2.51 -3.14 -14.65
CA GLN A 143 -1.88 -2.93 -15.96
C GLN A 143 -1.56 -4.26 -16.67
N TRP A 144 -1.03 -5.25 -15.95
CA TRP A 144 -0.77 -6.58 -16.51
C TRP A 144 -2.05 -7.29 -16.95
N LEU A 145 -3.09 -7.27 -16.11
CA LEU A 145 -4.40 -7.84 -16.42
C LEU A 145 -5.05 -7.16 -17.62
N HIS A 146 -4.93 -5.83 -17.70
CA HIS A 146 -5.42 -5.09 -18.86
C HIS A 146 -4.68 -5.51 -20.13
N HIS A 147 -3.35 -5.53 -20.12
CA HIS A 147 -2.55 -5.91 -21.29
C HIS A 147 -2.78 -7.36 -21.73
N TYR A 148 -3.02 -8.26 -20.77
CA TYR A 148 -3.40 -9.64 -21.05
C TYR A 148 -4.70 -9.74 -21.85
N MET A 149 -5.72 -8.95 -21.47
CA MET A 149 -7.05 -8.92 -22.10
C MET A 149 -7.11 -8.21 -23.45
N VAL A 150 -6.11 -7.39 -23.82
CA VAL A 150 -6.12 -6.73 -25.12
C VAL A 150 -5.99 -7.78 -26.23
N LEU A 151 -7.04 -7.92 -27.03
CA LEU A 151 -7.15 -8.92 -28.08
C LEU A 151 -6.15 -8.62 -29.22
N PRO A 152 -5.22 -9.54 -29.56
CA PRO A 152 -4.31 -9.34 -30.68
C PRO A 152 -5.07 -9.33 -32.02
N SER A 153 -4.62 -8.53 -32.97
CA SER A 153 -5.04 -8.63 -34.38
C SER A 153 -4.38 -9.86 -35.05
N GLY A 154 -5.02 -10.40 -36.08
CA GLY A 154 -4.49 -11.52 -36.85
C GLY A 154 -5.42 -12.74 -36.94
N THR A 155 -4.87 -13.84 -37.45
CA THR A 155 -5.61 -15.10 -37.62
C THR A 155 -5.95 -15.76 -36.28
N PRO A 156 -7.02 -16.58 -36.20
CA PRO A 156 -7.36 -17.32 -34.97
C PRO A 156 -6.17 -18.10 -34.38
N ARG A 157 -5.33 -18.72 -35.23
CA ARG A 157 -4.12 -19.41 -34.79
C ARG A 157 -3.08 -18.49 -34.15
N GLU A 158 -2.78 -17.35 -34.77
CA GLU A 158 -1.83 -16.37 -34.21
C GLU A 158 -2.32 -15.80 -32.89
N ARG A 159 -3.60 -15.41 -32.83
CA ARG A 159 -4.24 -14.93 -31.60
C ARG A 159 -4.16 -15.96 -30.48
N SER A 160 -4.42 -17.23 -30.79
CA SER A 160 -4.32 -18.34 -29.82
C SER A 160 -2.90 -18.49 -29.27
N ARG A 161 -1.89 -18.42 -30.14
CA ARG A 161 -0.47 -18.52 -29.76
C ARG A 161 -0.01 -17.35 -28.91
N ILE A 162 -0.39 -16.12 -29.28
CA ILE A 162 -0.04 -14.92 -28.50
C ILE A 162 -0.68 -14.97 -27.13
N ARG A 163 -1.97 -15.34 -27.05
CA ARG A 163 -2.67 -15.52 -25.77
C ARG A 163 -2.00 -16.57 -24.90
N GLN A 164 -1.66 -17.73 -25.45
CA GLN A 164 -0.95 -18.79 -24.72
C GLN A 164 0.43 -18.32 -24.22
N TYR A 165 1.18 -17.58 -25.04
CA TYR A 165 2.46 -17.01 -24.63
C TYR A 165 2.29 -16.04 -23.44
N ARG A 166 1.28 -15.16 -23.49
CA ARG A 166 0.97 -14.24 -22.39
C ARG A 166 0.50 -14.97 -21.13
N TYR A 167 -0.31 -16.01 -21.28
CA TYR A 167 -0.76 -16.86 -20.17
C TYR A 167 0.41 -17.56 -19.48
N MET A 168 1.33 -18.14 -20.26
CA MET A 168 2.58 -18.69 -19.74
C MET A 168 3.42 -17.63 -19.05
N GLY A 169 3.44 -16.40 -19.58
CA GLY A 169 4.05 -15.24 -18.94
C GLY A 169 3.44 -14.96 -17.56
N LEU A 170 2.12 -14.80 -17.46
CA LEU A 170 1.42 -14.59 -16.19
C LEU A 170 1.76 -15.65 -15.14
N HIS A 171 1.82 -16.92 -15.57
CA HIS A 171 2.16 -18.02 -14.68
C HIS A 171 3.64 -18.03 -14.30
N LYS A 172 4.55 -17.71 -15.24
CA LYS A 172 5.99 -17.63 -14.96
C LYS A 172 6.31 -16.51 -13.97
N TRP A 173 5.63 -15.37 -14.09
CA TRP A 173 5.75 -14.23 -13.18
C TRP A 173 4.93 -14.38 -11.89
N GLN A 174 4.22 -15.50 -11.71
CA GLN A 174 3.44 -15.80 -10.52
C GLN A 174 2.43 -14.69 -10.16
N VAL A 175 1.84 -14.04 -11.17
CA VAL A 175 0.85 -12.96 -10.96
C VAL A 175 -0.32 -13.39 -10.06
N PRO A 176 -0.87 -14.62 -10.17
CA PRO A 176 -1.91 -15.08 -9.25
C PRO A 176 -1.48 -15.09 -7.78
N LEU A 177 -0.20 -15.43 -7.51
CA LEU A 177 0.35 -15.44 -6.16
C LEU A 177 0.56 -14.01 -5.64
N ILE A 178 0.99 -13.08 -6.50
CA ILE A 178 1.08 -11.65 -6.15
C ILE A 178 -0.30 -11.10 -5.77
N ILE A 179 -1.34 -11.44 -6.53
CA ILE A 179 -2.73 -11.06 -6.23
C ILE A 179 -3.19 -11.65 -4.89
N GLY A 180 -2.83 -12.90 -4.60
CA GLY A 180 -3.13 -13.54 -3.32
C GLY A 180 -2.38 -12.95 -2.12
N LEU A 181 -1.19 -12.38 -2.32
CA LEU A 181 -0.38 -11.76 -1.26
C LEU A 181 -0.77 -10.31 -0.95
N LEU A 182 -1.39 -9.61 -1.90
CA LEU A 182 -1.84 -8.22 -1.75
C LEU A 182 -2.66 -8.00 -0.45
N PRO A 183 -3.70 -8.81 -0.15
CA PRO A 183 -4.45 -8.69 1.11
C PRO A 183 -3.57 -8.91 2.35
N MET A 184 -2.58 -9.80 2.30
CA MET A 184 -1.67 -10.04 3.43
C MET A 184 -0.83 -8.81 3.76
N PHE A 185 -0.35 -8.09 2.74
CA PHE A 185 0.33 -6.81 2.93
C PHE A 185 -0.59 -5.78 3.62
N MET A 186 -1.85 -5.72 3.22
CA MET A 186 -2.83 -4.82 3.85
C MET A 186 -3.13 -5.19 5.30
N HIS A 187 -3.28 -6.49 5.61
CA HIS A 187 -3.50 -6.94 6.99
C HIS A 187 -2.29 -6.67 7.89
N LEU A 188 -1.07 -6.89 7.37
CA LEU A 188 0.15 -6.59 8.10
C LEU A 188 0.30 -5.08 8.36
N SER A 189 -0.11 -4.26 7.40
CA SER A 189 -0.13 -2.79 7.52
C SER A 189 -1.08 -2.35 8.64
N LEU A 190 -2.31 -2.86 8.64
CA LEU A 190 -3.28 -2.67 9.73
C LEU A 190 -2.73 -3.10 11.09
N ALA A 191 -2.09 -4.27 11.16
CA ALA A 191 -1.52 -4.77 12.41
C ALA A 191 -0.48 -3.82 12.99
N PHE A 192 0.46 -3.34 12.17
CA PHE A 192 1.47 -2.35 12.60
C PHE A 192 0.83 -1.04 13.06
N PHE A 193 -0.19 -0.56 12.36
CA PHE A 193 -0.92 0.63 12.77
C PHE A 193 -1.60 0.47 14.13
N PHE A 194 -2.32 -0.63 14.36
CA PHE A 194 -2.99 -0.89 15.63
C PHE A 194 -2.00 -1.08 16.77
N ILE A 195 -0.87 -1.76 16.54
CA ILE A 195 0.20 -1.88 17.54
C ILE A 195 0.71 -0.48 17.91
N GLY A 196 0.99 0.37 16.92
CA GLY A 196 1.39 1.76 17.17
C GLY A 196 0.33 2.57 17.92
N LEU A 197 -0.95 2.33 17.64
CA LEU A 197 -2.07 2.99 18.32
C LEU A 197 -2.19 2.56 19.79
N VAL A 198 -2.01 1.27 20.09
CA VAL A 198 -2.01 0.75 21.47
C VAL A 198 -0.84 1.29 22.28
N VAL A 199 0.33 1.47 21.67
CA VAL A 199 1.50 2.07 22.35
C VAL A 199 1.36 3.58 22.50
N PHE A 200 0.60 4.23 21.61
CA PHE A 200 0.32 5.66 21.67
C PHE A 200 -0.71 6.03 22.77
N LEU A 201 -1.72 5.19 23.00
CA LEU A 201 -2.76 5.39 24.01
C LEU A 201 -2.23 5.25 25.44
#